data_AF-A0A1A6BLU4-F1
#
_entry.id   AF-A0A1A6BLU4-F1
#
_cell.length_a   1.000
_cell.length_b   1.000
_cell.length_c   1.000
_cell.angle_alpha   90.00
_cell.angle_beta   90.00
_cell.angle_gamma   90.00
#
_symmetry.space_group_name_H-M   'P 1'
#
loop_
_entity.id
_entity.type
_entity.pdbx_description
1 polymer ?
#
loop_
_entity_poly.entity_id
_entity_poly.type
_entity_poly.pdbx_seq_one_letter_code
_entity_poly.pdbx_strand_id
1 'polypeptide(L)'
;MAEVLPVVLRTGAAALGSAVAGIGYAAFVERNAFVLREITMPVLSPGSTPLRVLHISDLHMTPNQRRKQAWLRELASWDPDLVVNTGDNLAHPKAVPAVVAAGCRC
;
A
#
# COMPACT_ATOMS: atom_id res chain seq x y z
N MET A 1 21.52 -1.32 -46.32
CA MET A 1 20.69 -0.27 -45.68
C MET A 1 19.24 -0.68 -45.49
N ALA A 2 18.60 -1.38 -46.44
CA ALA A 2 17.18 -1.75 -46.38
C ALA A 2 16.79 -2.72 -45.22
N GLU A 3 17.68 -3.60 -44.75
CA GLU A 3 17.40 -4.51 -43.63
C GLU A 3 17.60 -3.89 -42.23
N VAL A 4 18.36 -2.79 -42.12
CA VAL A 4 18.67 -2.19 -40.82
C VAL A 4 17.48 -1.41 -40.27
N LEU A 5 16.72 -0.75 -41.14
CA LEU A 5 15.54 0.03 -40.75
C LEU A 5 14.44 -0.79 -40.06
N PRO A 6 13.98 -1.95 -40.58
CA PRO A 6 12.99 -2.77 -39.89
C PRO A 6 13.50 -3.35 -38.57
N VAL A 7 14.80 -3.64 -38.46
CA VAL A 7 15.40 -4.08 -37.19
C VAL A 7 15.38 -2.96 -36.17
N VAL A 8 15.80 -1.75 -36.53
CA VAL A 8 15.77 -0.56 -35.66
C VAL A 8 14.34 -0.19 -35.23
N LEU A 9 13.36 -0.31 -36.13
CA LEU A 9 11.95 -0.06 -35.80
C LEU A 9 11.41 -1.10 -34.81
N ARG A 10 11.71 -2.39 -34.99
CA ARG A 10 11.27 -3.46 -34.07
C ARG A 10 11.92 -3.33 -32.70
N THR A 11 13.22 -3.05 -32.64
CA THR A 11 13.91 -2.85 -31.36
C THR A 11 13.43 -1.58 -30.66
N GLY A 12 13.22 -0.49 -31.40
CA GLY A 12 12.62 0.74 -30.88
C GLY A 12 11.21 0.52 -30.33
N ALA A 13 10.36 -0.20 -31.05
CA ALA A 13 9.01 -0.55 -30.61
C ALA A 13 9.04 -1.44 -29.34
N ALA A 14 9.93 -2.43 -29.28
CA ALA A 14 10.08 -3.28 -28.10
C ALA A 14 10.57 -2.51 -26.87
N ALA A 15 11.52 -1.59 -27.06
CA ALA A 15 12.04 -0.72 -26.00
C ALA A 15 10.94 0.21 -25.45
N LEU A 16 10.20 0.88 -26.34
CA LEU A 16 9.08 1.75 -25.96
C LEU A 16 7.97 0.94 -25.27
N GLY A 17 7.63 -0.23 -25.81
CA GLY A 17 6.63 -1.13 -25.23
C GLY A 17 7.01 -1.55 -23.81
N SER A 18 8.26 -1.92 -23.59
CA SER A 18 8.79 -2.27 -22.26
C SER A 18 8.73 -1.09 -21.28
N ALA A 19 9.08 0.12 -21.72
CA ALA A 19 9.03 1.31 -20.88
C ALA A 19 7.60 1.65 -20.44
N VAL A 20 6.64 1.61 -21.38
CA VAL A 20 5.22 1.85 -21.08
C VAL A 20 4.68 0.78 -20.14
N ALA A 21 5.00 -0.49 -20.37
CA ALA A 21 4.60 -1.59 -19.50
C ALA A 21 5.17 -1.43 -18.09
N GLY A 22 6.46 -1.08 -17.97
CA GLY A 22 7.12 -0.84 -16.69
C GLY A 22 6.50 0.31 -15.90
N ILE A 23 6.23 1.45 -16.56
CA ILE A 23 5.57 2.60 -15.93
C ILE A 23 4.14 2.22 -15.50
N GLY A 24 3.40 1.53 -16.35
CA GLY A 24 2.06 1.05 -16.03
C GLY A 24 2.06 0.12 -14.82
N TYR A 25 2.96 -0.86 -14.80
CA TYR A 25 3.12 -1.78 -13.67
C TYR A 25 3.47 -1.04 -12.38
N ALA A 26 4.46 -0.14 -12.41
CA ALA A 26 4.86 0.63 -11.23
C ALA A 26 3.72 1.52 -10.69
N ALA A 27 2.98 2.19 -11.59
CA ALA A 27 1.92 3.11 -11.21
C ALA A 27 0.67 2.41 -10.64
N PHE A 28 0.31 1.26 -11.21
CA PHE A 28 -0.97 0.59 -10.90
C PHE A 28 -0.84 -0.64 -10.00
N VAL A 29 0.29 -1.35 -10.06
CA VAL A 29 0.50 -2.60 -9.31
C VAL A 29 1.43 -2.34 -8.12
N GLU A 30 2.71 -2.07 -8.37
CA GLU A 30 3.74 -2.01 -7.33
C GLU A 30 3.38 -1.01 -6.22
N ARG A 31 3.00 0.21 -6.60
CA ARG A 31 2.60 1.26 -5.64
C ARG A 31 1.38 0.90 -4.77
N ASN A 32 0.57 -0.09 -5.18
CA ASN A 32 -0.65 -0.49 -4.48
C ASN A 32 -0.58 -1.91 -3.91
N ALA A 33 0.60 -2.54 -3.91
CA ALA A 33 0.82 -3.88 -3.35
C ALA A 33 0.95 -3.79 -1.81
N PHE A 34 -0.15 -3.47 -1.12
CA PHE A 34 -0.18 -3.39 0.34
C PHE A 34 -0.07 -4.79 0.96
N VAL A 35 0.75 -4.93 2.00
CA VAL A 35 1.02 -6.20 2.68
C VAL A 35 0.82 -6.04 4.18
N LEU A 36 0.21 -7.03 4.81
CA LEU A 36 0.17 -7.15 6.26
C LEU A 36 1.31 -8.07 6.72
N ARG A 37 2.05 -7.65 7.75
CA ARG A 37 3.08 -8.47 8.39
C ARG A 37 2.56 -8.95 9.74
N GLU A 38 2.55 -10.26 9.93
CA GLU A 38 2.16 -10.89 11.18
C GLU A 38 3.40 -11.42 11.90
N ILE A 39 3.47 -11.14 13.20
CA ILE A 39 4.55 -11.62 14.07
C ILE A 39 3.91 -12.01 15.40
N THR A 40 4.20 -13.23 15.84
CA THR A 40 3.81 -13.71 17.18
C THR A 40 5.02 -13.66 18.09
N MET A 41 4.88 -13.02 19.26
CA MET A 41 5.96 -12.86 20.24
C MET A 41 5.51 -13.32 21.64
N PRO A 42 6.36 -14.07 22.38
CA PRO A 42 6.02 -14.58 23.71
C PRO A 42 6.29 -13.52 24.79
N VAL A 43 5.56 -12.40 24.72
CA VAL A 43 5.76 -11.26 25.63
C VAL A 43 4.84 -11.28 26.86
N LEU A 44 3.81 -12.13 26.84
CA LEU A 44 2.86 -12.29 27.94
C LEU A 44 3.31 -13.38 28.91
N SER A 45 2.83 -13.31 30.16
CA SER A 45 3.07 -14.36 31.15
C SER A 45 2.47 -15.70 30.68
N PRO A 46 3.10 -16.85 31.01
CA PRO A 46 2.56 -18.17 30.64
C PRO A 46 1.12 -18.37 31.11
N GLY A 47 0.28 -18.94 30.24
CA GLY A 47 -1.15 -19.16 30.52
C GLY A 47 -2.05 -17.94 30.23
N SER A 48 -1.49 -16.81 29.82
CA SER A 48 -2.30 -15.65 29.38
C SER A 48 -3.02 -15.95 28.05
N THR A 49 -4.22 -15.38 27.88
CA THR A 49 -4.89 -15.36 26.58
C THR A 49 -4.06 -14.54 25.57
N PRO A 50 -3.84 -15.03 24.34
CA PRO A 50 -3.14 -14.27 23.30
C PRO A 50 -3.83 -12.94 23.01
N LEU A 51 -3.05 -11.89 22.77
CA LEU A 51 -3.53 -10.57 22.36
C LEU A 51 -3.10 -10.28 20.93
N ARG A 52 -4.05 -9.83 20.10
CA ARG A 52 -3.82 -9.43 18.71
C ARG A 52 -3.79 -7.92 18.63
N VAL A 53 -2.60 -7.37 18.36
CA VAL A 53 -2.39 -5.92 18.25
C VAL A 53 -2.20 -5.55 16.79
N LEU A 54 -3.08 -4.67 16.28
CA LEU A 54 -2.91 -4.04 14.99
C LEU A 54 -2.12 -2.75 15.16
N HIS A 55 -0.85 -2.74 14.74
CA HIS A 55 0.00 -1.56 14.77
C HIS A 55 0.08 -0.93 13.38
N ILE A 56 -0.27 0.35 13.29
CA ILE A 56 -0.27 1.14 12.05
C ILE A 56 0.52 2.42 12.29
N SER A 57 1.30 2.84 11.31
CA SER A 57 2.02 4.12 11.35
C SER A 57 2.12 4.73 9.96
N ASP A 58 2.52 6.00 9.88
CA ASP A 58 3.05 6.65 8.69
C ASP A 58 2.16 6.51 7.45
N LEU A 59 0.84 6.57 7.62
CA LEU A 59 -0.09 6.35 6.51
C LEU A 59 0.17 7.32 5.36
N HIS A 60 0.67 8.54 5.65
CA HIS A 60 1.02 9.56 4.66
C HIS A 60 -0.06 9.65 3.58
N MET A 61 -1.32 9.77 4.02
CA MET A 61 -2.49 9.68 3.15
C MET A 61 -2.64 10.98 2.36
N THR A 62 -2.97 10.87 1.08
CA THR A 62 -3.46 11.99 0.26
C THR A 62 -4.94 11.78 -0.09
N PRO A 63 -5.70 12.82 -0.49
CA PRO A 63 -7.16 12.74 -0.58
C PRO A 63 -7.69 11.65 -1.53
N ASN A 64 -6.93 11.35 -2.60
CA ASN A 64 -7.38 10.48 -3.69
C ASN A 64 -6.89 9.03 -3.57
N GLN A 65 -6.20 8.66 -2.49
CA GLN A 65 -5.67 7.30 -2.26
C GLN A 65 -6.78 6.30 -1.83
N ARG A 66 -7.82 6.14 -2.66
CA ARG A 66 -9.00 5.30 -2.41
C ARG A 66 -8.65 3.83 -2.12
N ARG A 67 -7.65 3.28 -2.84
CA ARG A 67 -7.17 1.90 -2.65
C ARG A 67 -6.56 1.68 -1.26
N LYS A 68 -5.71 2.60 -0.81
CA LYS A 68 -5.12 2.57 0.54
C LYS A 68 -6.22 2.67 1.61
N GLN A 69 -7.23 3.53 1.40
CA GLN A 69 -8.37 3.61 2.31
C GLN A 69 -9.18 2.30 2.36
N ALA A 70 -9.38 1.63 1.23
CA ALA A 70 -10.07 0.34 1.18
C ALA A 70 -9.28 -0.74 1.93
N TRP A 71 -7.99 -0.86 1.63
CA TRP A 71 -7.08 -1.77 2.34
C TRP A 71 -7.08 -1.54 3.86
N LEU A 72 -7.03 -0.28 4.32
CA LEU A 72 -7.11 0.03 5.75
C LEU A 72 -8.42 -0.42 6.39
N ARG A 73 -9.56 -0.31 5.68
CA ARG A 73 -10.85 -0.80 6.20
C ARG A 73 -10.88 -2.32 6.31
N GLU A 74 -10.23 -3.01 5.37
CA GLU A 74 -10.12 -4.48 5.40
C GLU A 74 -9.34 -4.96 6.63
N LEU A 75 -8.44 -4.15 7.20
CA LEU A 75 -7.75 -4.50 8.45
C LEU A 75 -8.70 -4.71 9.64
N ALA A 76 -9.91 -4.15 9.62
CA ALA A 76 -10.91 -4.42 10.66
C ALA A 76 -11.39 -5.89 10.64
N SER A 77 -11.36 -6.57 9.49
CA SER A 77 -11.74 -7.99 9.41
C SER A 77 -10.70 -8.91 10.05
N TRP A 78 -9.52 -8.37 10.41
CA TRP A 78 -8.54 -9.08 11.19
C TRP A 78 -8.90 -9.15 12.66
N ASP A 79 -10.00 -8.57 13.14
CA ASP A 79 -10.45 -8.70 14.53
C ASP A 79 -9.34 -8.48 15.59
N PRO A 80 -8.64 -7.31 15.55
CA PRO A 80 -7.63 -6.98 16.55
C PRO A 80 -8.29 -6.58 17.87
N ASP A 81 -7.67 -6.98 18.98
CA ASP A 81 -8.10 -6.59 20.33
C ASP A 81 -7.70 -5.14 20.66
N LEU A 82 -6.59 -4.68 20.07
CA LEU A 82 -6.05 -3.34 20.26
C LEU A 82 -5.51 -2.80 18.95
N VAL A 83 -5.86 -1.56 18.62
CA VAL A 83 -5.29 -0.81 17.50
C VAL A 83 -4.37 0.27 18.04
N VAL A 84 -3.10 0.24 17.64
CA VAL A 84 -2.10 1.26 17.96
C VAL A 84 -1.78 2.05 16.69
N ASN A 85 -2.03 3.36 16.70
CA ASN A 85 -1.62 4.26 15.63
C ASN A 85 -0.58 5.26 16.17
N THR A 86 0.65 5.21 15.66
CA THR A 86 1.75 6.06 16.14
C THR A 86 1.85 7.42 15.45
N GLY A 87 1.00 7.70 14.46
CA GLY A 87 0.86 9.02 13.85
C GLY A 87 1.37 9.11 12.41
N ASP A 88 1.66 10.34 12.00
CA ASP A 88 2.05 10.76 10.65
C ASP A 88 1.12 10.27 9.51
N ASN A 89 -0.18 10.46 9.75
CA ASN A 89 -1.22 9.94 8.87
C ASN A 89 -1.50 10.84 7.64
N LEU A 90 -1.05 12.10 7.63
CA LEU A 90 -1.47 13.13 6.67
C LEU A 90 -0.30 13.60 5.80
N ALA A 91 -0.40 13.40 4.49
CA ALA A 91 0.58 13.93 3.52
C ALA A 91 0.03 15.11 2.68
N HIS A 92 -1.15 15.63 3.04
CA HIS A 92 -1.80 16.73 2.32
C HIS A 92 -2.81 17.47 3.22
N PRO A 93 -2.97 18.81 3.13
CA PRO A 93 -3.91 19.56 3.97
C PRO A 93 -5.37 19.08 3.90
N LYS A 94 -5.77 18.55 2.74
CA LYS A 94 -7.12 17.99 2.51
C LYS A 94 -7.23 16.48 2.81
N ALA A 95 -6.26 15.87 3.47
CA ALA A 95 -6.23 14.41 3.70
C ALA A 95 -7.13 13.94 4.86
N VAL A 96 -7.54 14.83 5.76
CA VAL A 96 -8.34 14.47 6.95
C VAL A 96 -9.59 13.66 6.60
N PRO A 97 -10.44 14.05 5.62
CA PRO A 97 -11.60 13.25 5.24
C PRO A 97 -11.24 11.85 4.74
N ALA A 98 -10.10 11.71 4.03
CA ALA A 98 -9.63 10.42 3.53
C ALA A 98 -9.18 9.48 4.67
N VAL A 99 -8.48 10.01 5.67
CA VAL A 99 -8.03 9.24 6.84
C VAL A 99 -9.22 8.83 7.72
N VAL A 100 -10.15 9.75 7.99
CA VAL A 100 -11.37 9.45 8.76
C VAL A 100 -12.25 8.43 8.02
N ALA A 101 -12.40 8.56 6.70
CA ALA A 101 -13.15 7.60 5.89
C ALA A 101 -12.48 6.22 5.80
N ALA A 102 -11.20 6.09 6.14
CA ALA A 102 -10.49 4.82 6.25
C ALA A 102 -10.67 4.14 7.62
N GLY A 103 -11.35 4.80 8.57
CA GLY A 103 -11.61 4.25 9.91
C GLY A 103 -10.72 4.85 11.01
N CYS A 104 -9.72 5.67 10.67
CA CYS A 104 -8.90 6.38 11.65
C CYS A 104 -9.66 7.58 12.23
N ARG A 105 -10.46 7.31 13.26
CA ARG A 105 -11.14 8.33 14.06
C ARG A 105 -10.32 8.52 15.34
N CYS A 106 -9.69 9.69 15.47
CA CYS A 106 -9.03 10.10 16.70
C CYS A 106 -10.07 10.44 17.77
#